data_AF-A0A958P063-F1
#
_entry.id   AF-A0A958P063-F1
#
_cell.length_a   1.000
_cell.length_b   1.000
_cell.length_c   1.000
_cell.angle_alpha   90.00
_cell.angle_beta   90.00
_cell.angle_gamma   90.00
#
_symmetry.space_group_name_H-M   'P 1'
#
loop_
_entity.id
_entity.type
_entity.pdbx_description
1 polymer ?
#
loop_
_entity_poly.entity_id
_entity_poly.type
_entity_poly.pdbx_seq_one_letter_code
_entity_poly.pdbx_strand_id
1 'polypeptide(L)'
;GYFLPTYEVIYMICKKNFKLAPKKNGVGDVWEFTQEMGNPHPAPFPLELIERIIDSTKAKIVLDPFMGSGTTAVAALNLKRDYIGIDISPEYCKMAESRIKAHIQKKDWDVSKWDQRKTSSKSKKRNEKKGTQLELI
;
A
#
# COMPACT_ATOMS: atom_id res chain seq x y z
N GLY A 1 2.86 31.67 -24.23
CA GLY A 1 3.24 30.91 -23.02
C GLY A 1 2.28 29.76 -22.86
N TYR A 2 2.72 28.65 -22.27
CA TYR A 2 1.87 27.51 -21.94
C TYR A 2 1.95 27.25 -20.43
N PHE A 3 0.87 26.73 -19.85
CA PHE A 3 0.89 26.26 -18.47
C PHE A 3 1.64 24.93 -18.40
N LEU A 4 2.52 24.79 -17.41
CA LEU A 4 3.15 23.51 -17.13
C LEU A 4 2.15 22.62 -16.38
N PRO A 5 1.96 21.36 -16.78
CA PRO A 5 1.12 20.44 -16.04
C PRO A 5 1.74 20.17 -14.67
N THR A 6 1.01 20.50 -13.61
CA THR A 6 1.38 20.25 -12.21
C THR A 6 0.53 19.15 -11.57
N TYR A 7 -0.19 18.38 -12.40
CA TYR A 7 -1.12 17.36 -11.95
C TYR A 7 -1.02 16.11 -12.82
N GLU A 8 -1.47 15.00 -12.25
CA GLU A 8 -1.69 13.73 -12.94
C GLU A 8 -3.16 13.34 -12.80
N VAL A 9 -3.65 12.51 -13.73
CA VAL A 9 -5.05 12.08 -13.75
C VAL A 9 -5.15 10.60 -13.42
N ILE A 10 -6.03 10.26 -12.49
CA ILE A 10 -6.32 8.88 -12.10
C ILE A 10 -7.75 8.55 -12.51
N TYR A 11 -7.90 7.47 -13.28
CA TYR A 11 -9.20 6.99 -13.71
C TYR A 11 -9.69 5.85 -12.81
N MET A 12 -10.81 6.06 -12.13
CA MET A 12 -11.48 5.01 -11.37
C MET A 12 -12.61 4.40 -12.20
N ILE A 13 -12.33 3.25 -12.82
CA ILE A 13 -13.30 2.51 -13.65
C ILE A 13 -13.86 1.34 -12.85
N CYS A 14 -15.18 1.27 -12.74
CA CYS A 14 -15.85 0.40 -11.78
C CYS A 14 -16.76 -0.62 -12.45
N LYS A 15 -16.76 -1.86 -11.94
CA LYS A 15 -17.80 -2.86 -12.27
C LYS A 15 -19.16 -2.39 -11.75
N LYS A 16 -20.25 -2.85 -12.39
CA LYS A 16 -21.65 -2.43 -12.12
C LYS A 16 -22.04 -2.36 -10.63
N ASN A 17 -21.56 -3.29 -9.83
CA ASN A 17 -21.93 -3.40 -8.40
C ASN A 17 -20.87 -2.83 -7.45
N PHE A 18 -19.86 -2.13 -7.96
CA PHE A 18 -18.85 -1.49 -7.13
C PHE A 18 -19.48 -0.39 -6.28
N LYS A 19 -19.02 -0.30 -5.04
CA LYS A 19 -19.34 0.77 -4.11
C LYS A 19 -18.07 1.15 -3.36
N LEU A 20 -17.88 2.45 -3.18
CA LEU A 20 -16.84 2.99 -2.32
C LEU A 20 -16.97 2.42 -0.90
N ALA A 21 -15.86 2.38 -0.17
CA ALA A 21 -15.88 2.11 1.25
C ALA A 21 -16.68 3.20 2.00
N PRO A 22 -17.27 2.87 3.16
CA PRO A 22 -18.13 3.80 3.89
C PRO A 22 -17.43 5.13 4.16
N LYS A 23 -18.14 6.25 3.97
CA LYS A 23 -17.67 7.63 4.18
C LYS A 23 -16.55 8.12 3.26
N LYS A 24 -16.15 7.34 2.25
CA LYS A 24 -15.05 7.72 1.33
C LYS A 24 -15.48 8.65 0.19
N ASN A 25 -16.77 8.83 -0.01
CA ASN A 25 -17.33 9.81 -0.94
C ASN A 25 -17.08 11.27 -0.51
N GLY A 26 -16.76 11.54 0.77
CA GLY A 26 -16.50 12.89 1.27
C GLY A 26 -15.10 13.44 0.98
N VAL A 27 -14.22 12.65 0.35
CA VAL A 27 -12.81 13.03 0.12
C VAL A 27 -12.63 13.89 -1.14
N GLY A 28 -13.64 13.97 -2.02
CA GLY A 28 -13.56 14.69 -3.29
C GLY A 28 -12.71 13.96 -4.34
N ASP A 29 -12.58 14.57 -5.51
CA ASP A 29 -11.91 14.05 -6.71
C ASP A 29 -10.59 14.77 -7.07
N VAL A 30 -10.24 15.84 -6.36
CA VAL A 30 -8.95 16.54 -6.47
C VAL A 30 -8.15 16.31 -5.18
N TRP A 31 -7.00 15.65 -5.31
CA TRP A 31 -6.13 15.34 -4.18
C TRP A 31 -4.74 15.93 -4.36
N GLU A 32 -4.24 16.56 -3.30
CA GLU A 32 -2.89 17.13 -3.25
C GLU A 32 -1.94 16.18 -2.50
N PHE A 33 -0.84 15.81 -3.16
CA PHE A 33 0.23 14.99 -2.59
C PHE A 33 1.58 15.57 -2.99
N THR A 34 2.56 15.48 -2.09
CA THR A 34 3.95 15.81 -2.41
C THR A 34 4.62 14.63 -3.12
N GLN A 35 5.48 14.90 -4.10
CA GLN A 35 6.28 13.86 -4.75
C GLN A 35 7.25 13.20 -3.76
N GLU A 36 7.42 11.89 -3.86
CA GLU A 36 8.46 11.18 -3.13
C GLU A 36 9.84 11.51 -3.72
N MET A 37 10.71 12.12 -2.89
CA MET A 37 12.10 12.40 -3.26
C MET A 37 13.04 11.31 -2.71
N GLY A 38 14.07 10.95 -3.48
CA GLY A 38 15.18 10.12 -2.99
C GLY A 38 15.09 8.61 -3.25
N ASN A 39 14.22 8.15 -4.15
CA ASN A 39 14.24 6.76 -4.61
C ASN A 39 15.21 6.59 -5.80
N PRO A 40 15.96 5.47 -5.91
CA PRO A 40 16.79 5.14 -7.08
C PRO A 40 15.96 4.84 -8.34
N HIS A 41 14.64 4.79 -8.21
CA HIS A 41 13.68 4.68 -9.30
C HIS A 41 13.27 6.07 -9.80
N PRO A 42 13.20 6.29 -11.12
CA PRO A 42 12.58 7.49 -11.67
C PRO A 42 11.07 7.46 -11.35
N ALA A 43 10.61 8.42 -10.54
CA ALA A 43 9.21 8.75 -10.26
C ALA A 43 8.30 7.63 -9.70
N PRO A 44 8.57 7.09 -8.49
CA PRO A 44 7.59 6.27 -7.79
C PRO A 44 6.37 7.13 -7.37
N PHE A 45 5.16 6.57 -7.53
CA PHE A 45 3.96 7.19 -6.97
C PHE A 45 4.09 7.32 -5.44
N PRO A 46 3.60 8.44 -4.84
CA PRO A 46 3.60 8.59 -3.40
C PRO A 46 2.83 7.47 -2.69
N LEU A 47 3.39 6.90 -1.62
CA LEU A 47 2.74 5.82 -0.88
C LEU A 47 1.33 6.20 -0.39
N GLU A 48 1.18 7.42 0.11
CA GLU A 48 -0.10 7.94 0.64
C GLU A 48 -1.21 7.98 -0.42
N LEU A 49 -0.84 8.22 -1.69
CA LEU A 49 -1.79 8.21 -2.80
C LEU A 49 -2.38 6.81 -2.97
N ILE A 50 -1.52 5.79 -3.00
CA ILE A 50 -1.94 4.39 -3.19
C ILE A 50 -2.74 3.89 -1.98
N GLU A 51 -2.34 4.26 -0.77
CA GLU A 51 -3.11 3.96 0.44
C GLU A 51 -4.51 4.57 0.39
N ARG A 52 -4.64 5.83 -0.03
CA ARG A 52 -5.94 6.50 -0.17
C ARG A 52 -6.84 5.80 -1.18
N ILE A 53 -6.28 5.34 -2.31
CA ILE A 53 -7.03 4.58 -3.33
C ILE A 53 -7.53 3.26 -2.72
N ILE A 54 -6.64 2.45 -2.15
CA ILE A 54 -6.99 1.13 -1.61
C ILE A 54 -8.05 1.28 -0.50
N ASP A 55 -7.85 2.21 0.42
CA ASP A 55 -8.76 2.47 1.55
C ASP A 55 -10.12 3.04 1.11
N SER A 56 -10.20 3.61 -0.10
CA SER A 56 -11.45 4.02 -0.73
C SER A 56 -12.29 2.85 -1.24
N THR A 57 -11.74 1.63 -1.24
CA THR A 57 -12.40 0.40 -1.69
C THR A 57 -12.66 -0.59 -0.55
N LYS A 58 -13.50 -1.59 -0.84
CA LYS A 58 -13.69 -2.77 0.02
C LYS A 58 -12.84 -3.97 -0.42
N ALA A 59 -11.84 -3.75 -1.26
CA ALA A 59 -11.01 -4.82 -1.81
C ALA A 59 -10.33 -5.61 -0.68
N LYS A 60 -10.29 -6.94 -0.83
CA LYS A 60 -9.52 -7.82 0.07
C LYS A 60 -8.12 -8.08 -0.47
N ILE A 61 -8.02 -8.14 -1.80
CA ILE A 61 -6.80 -8.40 -2.56
C ILE A 61 -6.62 -7.25 -3.55
N VAL A 62 -5.40 -6.73 -3.66
CA VAL A 62 -4.99 -5.70 -4.63
C VAL A 62 -4.10 -6.34 -5.68
N LEU A 63 -4.46 -6.22 -6.97
CA LEU A 63 -3.61 -6.66 -8.07
C LEU A 63 -2.92 -5.44 -8.68
N ASP A 64 -1.60 -5.52 -8.82
CA ASP A 64 -0.80 -4.55 -9.56
C ASP A 64 -0.03 -5.27 -10.68
N PRO A 65 -0.40 -5.07 -11.96
CA PRO A 65 0.29 -5.69 -13.09
C PRO A 65 1.60 -4.97 -13.47
N PHE A 66 1.93 -3.86 -12.82
CA PHE A 66 3.13 -3.06 -13.06
C PHE A 66 3.76 -2.66 -11.71
N MET A 67 4.09 -3.67 -10.90
CA MET A 67 4.43 -3.51 -9.48
C MET A 67 5.64 -2.60 -9.23
N GLY A 68 6.58 -2.49 -10.18
CA GLY A 68 7.77 -1.67 -10.09
C GLY A 68 8.52 -1.90 -8.78
N SER A 69 8.78 -0.82 -8.03
CA SER A 69 9.47 -0.86 -6.74
C SER A 69 8.64 -1.35 -5.55
N GLY A 70 7.40 -1.83 -5.75
CA GLY A 70 6.60 -2.45 -4.70
C GLY A 70 5.73 -1.51 -3.87
N THR A 71 5.50 -0.25 -4.29
CA THR A 71 4.70 0.73 -3.52
C THR A 71 3.29 0.20 -3.23
N THR A 72 2.63 -0.43 -4.20
CA THR A 72 1.29 -0.99 -4.04
C THR A 72 1.23 -2.11 -3.01
N ALA A 73 2.23 -3.00 -2.99
CA ALA A 73 2.33 -4.04 -1.99
C ALA A 73 2.50 -3.47 -0.57
N VAL A 74 3.35 -2.46 -0.40
CA VAL A 74 3.56 -1.78 0.89
C VAL A 74 2.26 -1.13 1.38
N ALA A 75 1.55 -0.41 0.52
CA ALA A 75 0.26 0.21 0.84
C ALA A 75 -0.80 -0.83 1.24
N ALA A 76 -0.90 -1.93 0.49
CA ALA A 76 -1.80 -3.04 0.81
C ALA A 76 -1.49 -3.64 2.20
N LEU A 77 -0.22 -3.89 2.50
CA LEU A 77 0.22 -4.40 3.81
C LEU A 77 -0.06 -3.42 4.96
N ASN A 78 0.03 -2.11 4.73
CA ASN A 78 -0.34 -1.11 5.72
C ASN A 78 -1.82 -1.17 6.06
N LEU A 79 -2.66 -1.35 5.04
CA LEU A 79 -4.12 -1.44 5.15
C LEU A 79 -4.63 -2.86 5.44
N LYS A 80 -3.73 -3.80 5.75
CA LYS A 80 -4.06 -5.21 6.04
C LYS A 80 -4.86 -5.87 4.91
N ARG A 81 -4.46 -5.61 3.66
CA ARG A 81 -4.97 -6.23 2.44
C ARG A 81 -3.92 -7.18 1.89
N ASP A 82 -4.38 -8.25 1.26
CA ASP A 82 -3.49 -9.10 0.48
C ASP A 82 -3.19 -8.40 -0.86
N TYR A 83 -2.10 -8.79 -1.51
CA TYR A 83 -1.74 -8.24 -2.81
C TYR A 83 -1.19 -9.33 -3.74
N ILE A 84 -1.23 -9.07 -5.04
CA ILE A 84 -0.55 -9.81 -6.10
C ILE A 84 0.16 -8.78 -6.95
N GLY A 85 1.46 -8.98 -7.17
CA GLY A 85 2.30 -8.08 -7.96
C GLY A 85 2.96 -8.79 -9.11
N ILE A 86 2.90 -8.16 -10.28
CA ILE A 86 3.56 -8.62 -11.49
C ILE A 86 4.42 -7.47 -12.01
N ASP A 87 5.64 -7.78 -12.42
CA ASP A 87 6.48 -6.86 -13.17
C ASP A 87 7.37 -7.67 -14.12
N ILE A 88 7.64 -7.11 -15.30
CA ILE A 88 8.47 -7.78 -16.31
C ILE A 88 9.95 -7.65 -15.99
N SER A 89 10.37 -6.63 -15.23
CA SER A 89 11.77 -6.40 -14.88
C SER A 89 12.16 -7.25 -13.66
N PRO A 90 13.09 -8.20 -13.81
CA PRO A 90 13.59 -8.98 -12.68
C PRO A 90 14.27 -8.11 -11.62
N GLU A 91 14.87 -6.98 -12.02
CA GLU A 91 15.49 -6.02 -11.12
C GLU A 91 14.46 -5.34 -10.21
N TYR A 92 13.32 -4.94 -10.78
CA TYR A 92 12.22 -4.35 -10.02
C TYR A 92 11.54 -5.37 -9.10
N CYS A 93 11.34 -6.61 -9.56
CA CYS A 93 10.85 -7.68 -8.70
C CYS A 93 11.75 -7.89 -7.46
N LYS A 94 13.08 -7.95 -7.66
CA LYS A 94 14.04 -8.07 -6.54
C LYS A 94 13.97 -6.86 -5.59
N MET A 95 13.88 -5.65 -6.14
CA MET A 95 13.78 -4.42 -5.34
C MET A 95 12.48 -4.40 -4.52
N ALA A 96 11.35 -4.72 -5.14
CA ALA A 96 10.05 -4.82 -4.48
C ALA A 96 10.09 -5.86 -3.35
N GLU A 97 10.61 -7.06 -3.61
CA GLU A 97 10.77 -8.09 -2.59
C GLU A 97 11.60 -7.62 -1.39
N SER A 98 12.76 -7.00 -1.64
CA SER A 98 13.61 -6.47 -0.56
C SER A 98 12.89 -5.41 0.26
N ARG A 99 12.19 -4.47 -0.41
CA ARG A 99 11.41 -3.41 0.24
C ARG A 99 10.28 -3.99 1.10
N ILE A 100 9.54 -4.96 0.57
CA ILE A 100 8.43 -5.63 1.26
C ILE A 100 8.94 -6.38 2.49
N LYS A 101 10.02 -7.17 2.36
CA LYS A 101 10.62 -7.92 3.48
C LYS A 101 11.09 -6.98 4.59
N ALA A 102 11.77 -5.88 4.24
CA ALA A 102 12.21 -4.88 5.19
C ALA A 102 11.03 -4.21 5.92
N HIS A 103 9.94 -3.92 5.19
CA HIS A 103 8.73 -3.30 5.75
C HIS A 103 8.02 -4.20 6.78
N ILE A 104 7.90 -5.50 6.47
CA ILE A 104 7.33 -6.50 7.39
C ILE A 104 8.18 -6.61 8.66
N GLN A 105 9.50 -6.73 8.53
CA GLN A 105 10.42 -6.83 9.67
C GLN A 105 10.36 -5.58 10.58
N LYS A 106 10.27 -4.39 9.98
CA LYS A 106 10.15 -3.13 10.74
C LYS A 106 8.86 -3.09 11.57
N LYS A 107 7.75 -3.60 11.04
CA LYS A 107 6.49 -3.72 11.80
C LYS A 107 6.63 -4.66 13.00
N ASP A 108 7.27 -5.82 12.82
CA ASP A 108 7.46 -6.78 13.92
C ASP A 108 8.36 -6.21 15.04
N TRP A 109 9.39 -5.45 14.66
CA TRP A 109 10.27 -4.77 15.60
C TRP A 109 9.54 -3.70 16.45
N ASP A 110 8.68 -2.90 15.83
CA ASP A 110 7.95 -1.83 16.54
C ASP A 110 6.95 -2.42 17.55
N VAL A 111 6.26 -3.50 17.18
CA VAL A 111 5.33 -4.22 18.08
C VAL A 111 6.06 -4.83 19.28
N SER A 112 7.22 -5.46 19.06
CA SER A 112 7.99 -6.10 20.14
C SER A 112 8.57 -5.12 21.17
N LYS A 113 8.84 -3.86 20.77
CA LYS A 113 9.32 -2.80 21.67
C LYS A 113 8.22 -2.10 22.47
N TRP A 114 6.98 -2.16 22.00
CA TRP A 114 5.83 -1.56 22.69
C TRP A 114 5.32 -2.44 23.84
N ASP A 115 5.47 -3.76 23.74
CA ASP A 115 4.93 -4.74 24.70
C ASP A 115 5.63 -4.72 26.08
N GLN A 116 6.81 -4.09 26.21
CA GLN A 116 7.54 -4.04 27.49
C GLN A 116 7.07 -2.92 28.45
N ARG A 117 6.12 -2.05 28.04
CA ARG A 117 5.66 -0.91 28.86
C ARG A 117 4.24 -1.03 29.42
N LYS A 118 3.54 -2.16 29.23
CA LYS A 118 2.20 -2.35 29.82
C LYS A 118 2.04 -3.71 30.50
N THR A 119 2.04 -3.64 31.83
CA THR A 119 1.22 -4.42 32.77
C THR A 119 1.48 -5.92 32.92
N SER A 120 2.02 -6.28 34.08
CA SER A 120 1.58 -7.45 34.85
C SER A 120 0.04 -7.49 34.92
N SER A 121 -0.62 -8.26 34.06
CA SER A 121 -1.86 -9.03 34.39
C SER A 121 -2.44 -9.74 33.15
N LYS A 122 -2.39 -11.07 33.19
CA LYS A 122 -3.25 -12.11 32.58
C LYS A 122 -4.01 -11.80 31.26
N SER A 123 -3.43 -12.34 30.18
CA SER A 123 -4.05 -13.25 29.18
C SER A 123 -5.40 -12.92 28.53
N LYS A 124 -5.36 -12.68 27.21
CA LYS A 124 -6.29 -13.30 26.23
C LYS A 124 -5.67 -13.25 24.83
N LYS A 125 -5.20 -14.39 24.33
CA LYS A 125 -4.70 -14.53 22.95
C LYS A 125 -5.84 -14.24 21.96
N ARG A 126 -5.75 -13.14 21.22
CA ARG A 126 -6.54 -12.89 20.00
C ARG A 126 -5.69 -13.35 18.81
N ASN A 127 -6.23 -14.25 17.99
CA ASN A 127 -5.59 -14.68 16.76
C ASN A 127 -5.48 -13.52 15.77
N GLU A 128 -4.25 -13.04 15.57
CA GLU A 128 -3.88 -12.14 14.49
C GLU A 128 -3.79 -12.92 13.18
N LYS A 129 -4.66 -12.57 12.22
CA LYS A 129 -4.48 -13.02 10.83
C LYS A 129 -3.34 -12.20 10.23
N LYS A 130 -2.18 -12.83 10.05
CA LYS A 130 -1.10 -12.31 9.22
C LYS A 130 -1.61 -12.23 7.77
N GLY A 131 -1.41 -11.09 7.11
CA GLY A 131 -1.68 -10.98 5.66
C GLY A 131 -0.80 -11.97 4.91
N THR A 132 -1.37 -12.68 3.94
CA THR A 132 -0.68 -13.77 3.25
C THR A 132 -0.06 -13.20 1.98
N GLN A 133 1.26 -13.35 1.83
CA GLN A 133 1.94 -13.11 0.55
C GLN A 133 1.40 -14.14 -0.46
N LEU A 134 0.67 -13.67 -1.48
CA LEU A 134 0.33 -14.45 -2.66
C LEU A 134 1.32 -14.01 -3.75
N GLU A 135 1.91 -14.97 -4.45
CA GLU A 135 3.15 -14.89 -5.23
C GLU A 135 3.40 -13.58 -6.03
N LEU A 136 4.67 -13.14 -6.06
CA LEU A 136 5.19 -12.29 -7.15
C LEU A 136 5.56 -13.22 -8.30
N ILE A 137 5.01 -12.98 -9.49
CA ILE A 137 5.36 -13.69 -10.72
C ILE A 137 5.95 -12.68 -11.70
#